data_AF-A0A5M8PHS5-F1
#
_entry.id   AF-A0A5M8PHS5-F1
#
_cell.length_a   1.000
_cell.length_b   1.000
_cell.length_c   1.000
_cell.angle_alpha   90.00
_cell.angle_beta   90.00
_cell.angle_gamma   90.00
#
_symmetry.space_group_name_H-M   'P 1'
#
loop_
_entity.id
_entity.type
_entity.pdbx_description
1 polymer ?
#
loop_
_entity_poly.entity_id
_entity_poly.type
_entity_poly.pdbx_seq_one_letter_code
_entity_poly.pdbx_strand_id
1 'polypeptide(L)'
;MAHLNREERDKINENPLGDSLSGAREALREAERNTHYEASQSDDSADAPERPRLFVAAIAKLLFSILSASEVSVALASRTGRETLGVDLMVLRLRVEKGDFEYKHFRPLSQLVIKQAPDVDIWAAVVALVRLISHSTPPPSLPPSFETSITYTSASQQGSEQTRRKIKHWVFEEICHCTHRAVEGFHEKYFEGHKWNRRAKRIWQSAKGRYSDTDKRWTQLPAAATEDEVVRLAAQLTARTIGNRTSRILHKRRRQ
;
A
#
# COMPACT_ATOMS: atom_id res chain seq x y z
N MET A 1 -4.26 19.55 -20.62
CA MET A 1 -5.41 18.63 -20.45
C MET A 1 -4.90 17.21 -20.61
N ALA A 2 -5.49 16.20 -19.95
CA ALA A 2 -5.08 14.82 -20.18
C ALA A 2 -5.46 14.41 -21.61
N HIS A 3 -4.49 13.91 -22.38
CA HIS A 3 -4.76 13.44 -23.74
C HIS A 3 -5.38 12.05 -23.68
N LEU A 4 -6.67 11.96 -24.03
CA LEU A 4 -7.37 10.70 -24.29
C LEU A 4 -7.02 10.23 -25.70
N ASN A 5 -6.78 8.93 -25.88
CA ASN A 5 -6.54 8.35 -27.20
C ASN A 5 -7.88 8.12 -27.95
N ARG A 6 -7.81 7.59 -29.18
CA ARG A 6 -9.02 7.39 -30.00
C ARG A 6 -9.95 6.33 -29.40
N GLU A 7 -9.40 5.19 -28.98
CA GLU A 7 -10.17 4.09 -28.39
C GLU A 7 -10.87 4.51 -27.08
N GLU A 8 -10.22 5.32 -26.25
CA GLU A 8 -10.79 5.87 -25.03
C GLU A 8 -11.95 6.82 -25.34
N ARG A 9 -11.82 7.65 -26.39
CA ARG A 9 -12.93 8.51 -26.86
C ARG A 9 -14.10 7.69 -27.37
N ASP A 10 -13.83 6.62 -28.12
CA ASP A 10 -14.88 5.73 -28.65
C ASP A 10 -15.65 5.07 -27.50
N LYS A 11 -14.94 4.53 -26.49
CA LYS A 11 -15.55 3.97 -25.26
C LYS A 11 -16.41 4.99 -24.49
N ILE A 12 -15.98 6.24 -24.40
CA ILE A 12 -16.74 7.32 -23.77
C ILE A 12 -18.02 7.61 -24.56
N ASN A 13 -17.91 7.69 -25.89
CA ASN A 13 -19.06 7.97 -26.76
C ASN A 13 -20.09 6.83 -26.75
N GLU A 14 -19.65 5.57 -26.58
CA GLU A 14 -20.53 4.42 -26.41
C GLU A 14 -21.27 4.41 -25.06
N ASN A 15 -20.74 5.13 -24.06
CA ASN A 15 -21.24 5.15 -22.69
C ASN A 15 -21.41 6.59 -22.17
N PRO A 16 -22.31 7.38 -22.77
CA PRO A 16 -22.50 8.77 -22.40
C PRO A 16 -23.05 8.88 -20.97
N LEU A 17 -22.60 9.91 -20.26
CA LEU A 17 -23.09 10.23 -18.91
C LEU A 17 -24.52 10.79 -18.97
N GLY A 18 -24.85 11.54 -20.03
CA GLY A 18 -26.22 12.02 -20.29
C GLY A 18 -26.85 12.73 -19.09
N ASP A 19 -28.11 12.41 -18.82
CA ASP A 19 -28.91 13.05 -17.76
C ASP A 19 -28.53 12.61 -16.34
N SER A 20 -27.66 11.60 -16.18
CA SER A 20 -27.19 11.16 -14.86
C SER A 20 -26.48 12.29 -14.10
N LEU A 21 -25.89 13.24 -14.82
CA LEU A 21 -25.21 14.41 -14.25
C LEU A 21 -26.15 15.51 -13.76
N SER A 22 -27.44 15.51 -14.12
CA SER A 22 -28.39 16.59 -13.81
C SER A 22 -28.43 16.92 -12.31
N GLY A 23 -28.65 15.92 -11.47
CA GLY A 23 -28.74 16.09 -10.02
C GLY A 23 -27.40 16.38 -9.34
N ALA A 24 -26.26 16.05 -9.95
CA ALA A 24 -24.95 16.47 -9.44
C ALA A 24 -24.62 17.90 -9.86
N ARG A 25 -25.03 18.28 -11.08
CA ARG A 25 -24.87 19.62 -11.63
C ARG A 25 -25.61 20.68 -10.81
N GLU A 26 -26.85 20.40 -10.43
CA GLU A 26 -27.62 21.31 -9.56
C GLU A 26 -26.96 21.49 -8.20
N ALA A 27 -26.56 20.39 -7.55
CA ALA A 27 -25.84 20.43 -6.28
C ALA A 27 -24.51 21.21 -6.37
N LEU A 28 -23.75 21.04 -7.47
CA LEU A 28 -22.52 21.81 -7.70
C LEU A 28 -22.80 23.30 -7.95
N ARG A 29 -23.86 23.65 -8.68
CA ARG A 29 -24.26 25.06 -8.89
C ARG A 29 -24.65 25.73 -7.58
N GLU A 30 -25.38 25.04 -6.72
CA GLU A 30 -25.74 25.53 -5.39
C GLU A 30 -24.50 25.73 -4.53
N ALA A 31 -23.61 24.74 -4.48
CA ALA A 31 -22.36 24.82 -3.74
C ALA A 31 -21.46 25.98 -4.23
N GLU A 32 -21.36 26.21 -5.56
CA GLU A 32 -20.53 27.29 -6.11
C GLU A 32 -21.15 28.69 -5.99
N ARG A 33 -22.47 28.86 -6.08
CA ARG A 33 -23.12 30.17 -5.92
C ARG A 33 -22.85 30.80 -4.55
N ASN A 34 -22.82 29.97 -3.51
CA ASN A 34 -22.50 30.39 -2.15
C ASN A 34 -21.01 30.75 -1.96
N THR A 35 -20.16 30.55 -2.98
CA THR A 35 -18.73 30.91 -2.94
C THR A 35 -18.49 32.36 -3.37
N HIS A 36 -19.36 32.94 -4.20
CA HIS A 36 -19.14 34.25 -4.83
C HIS A 36 -19.67 35.44 -3.98
N TYR A 37 -20.51 35.18 -2.99
CA TYR A 37 -21.12 36.20 -2.12
C TYR A 37 -20.22 36.61 -0.94
N GLU A 38 -19.26 35.77 -0.58
CA GLU A 38 -18.37 35.92 0.59
C GLU A 38 -17.09 36.72 0.31
N ALA A 39 -16.76 36.97 -0.96
CA ALA A 39 -15.66 37.88 -1.29
C ALA A 39 -15.98 39.35 -0.94
N SER A 40 -17.25 39.65 -0.62
CA SER A 40 -17.74 41.00 -0.33
C SER A 40 -18.20 41.21 1.13
N GLN A 41 -18.22 40.18 1.98
CA GLN A 41 -18.64 40.32 3.38
C GLN A 41 -17.69 39.55 4.30
N SER A 42 -16.65 40.24 4.73
CA SER A 42 -15.93 39.93 5.96
C SER A 42 -16.78 40.45 7.10
N ASP A 43 -17.63 39.61 7.70
CA ASP A 43 -18.10 39.89 9.05
C ASP A 43 -18.14 38.62 9.89
N ASP A 44 -17.72 38.82 11.13
CA ASP A 44 -17.36 37.85 12.14
C ASP A 44 -18.63 37.12 12.63
N SER A 45 -18.83 35.87 12.22
CA SER A 45 -19.79 34.98 12.87
C SER A 45 -19.17 33.61 13.09
N ALA A 46 -19.22 33.17 14.35
CA ALA A 46 -18.57 31.99 14.91
C ALA A 46 -19.27 30.66 14.53
N ASP A 47 -19.68 30.53 13.27
CA ASP A 47 -20.16 29.26 12.72
C ASP A 47 -19.53 29.02 11.34
N ALA A 48 -18.48 28.21 11.28
CA ALA A 48 -17.78 27.87 10.05
C ALA A 48 -17.64 26.34 9.88
N PRO A 49 -17.88 25.76 8.68
CA PRO A 49 -18.83 26.18 7.65
C PRO A 49 -19.71 25.01 7.16
N GLU A 50 -20.97 25.25 6.79
CA GLU A 50 -21.76 24.31 5.96
C GLU A 50 -21.18 24.12 4.54
N ARG A 51 -20.26 25.01 4.13
CA ARG A 51 -19.74 25.14 2.75
C ARG A 51 -18.87 23.97 2.28
N PRO A 52 -17.85 23.48 3.04
CA PRO A 52 -17.14 22.26 2.69
C PRO A 52 -18.08 21.08 2.58
N ARG A 53 -19.13 21.01 3.43
CA ARG A 53 -20.05 19.86 3.48
C ARG A 53 -20.90 19.74 2.23
N LEU A 54 -21.52 20.83 1.76
CA LEU A 54 -22.34 20.81 0.54
C LEU A 54 -21.51 20.50 -0.72
N PHE A 55 -20.32 21.11 -0.84
CA PHE A 55 -19.43 20.82 -1.97
C PHE A 55 -18.91 19.37 -1.92
N VAL A 56 -18.52 18.88 -0.74
CA VAL A 56 -18.12 17.48 -0.55
C VAL A 56 -19.25 16.55 -0.95
N ALA A 57 -20.48 16.81 -0.54
CA ALA A 57 -21.64 16.00 -0.92
C ALA A 57 -21.89 16.02 -2.43
N ALA A 58 -21.76 17.18 -3.09
CA ALA A 58 -21.94 17.32 -4.53
C ALA A 58 -20.84 16.60 -5.34
N ILE A 59 -19.57 16.76 -4.95
CA ILE A 59 -18.44 16.05 -5.55
C ILE A 59 -18.52 14.55 -5.26
N ALA A 60 -18.95 14.17 -4.06
CA ALA A 60 -19.19 12.78 -3.70
C ALA A 60 -20.24 12.15 -4.62
N LYS A 61 -21.37 12.82 -4.82
CA LYS A 61 -22.41 12.37 -5.77
C LYS A 61 -21.86 12.23 -7.19
N LEU A 62 -21.07 13.21 -7.67
CA LEU A 62 -20.45 13.16 -8.99
C LEU A 62 -19.49 11.97 -9.14
N LEU A 63 -18.50 11.86 -8.25
CA LEU A 63 -17.46 10.85 -8.34
C LEU A 63 -17.99 9.45 -8.03
N PHE A 64 -18.89 9.31 -7.04
CA PHE A 64 -19.25 8.01 -6.48
C PHE A 64 -20.53 7.43 -7.07
N SER A 65 -21.56 8.25 -7.29
CA SER A 65 -22.84 7.76 -7.79
C SER A 65 -22.89 7.70 -9.32
N ILE A 66 -22.13 8.57 -10.00
CA ILE A 66 -22.24 8.72 -11.45
C ILE A 66 -20.99 8.16 -12.14
N LEU A 67 -19.80 8.68 -11.82
CA LEU A 67 -18.59 8.29 -12.53
C LEU A 67 -18.14 6.86 -12.22
N SER A 68 -18.19 6.42 -10.96
CA SER A 68 -17.87 5.03 -10.59
C SER A 68 -18.89 3.99 -11.09
N ALA A 69 -20.12 4.41 -11.41
CA ALA A 69 -21.15 3.53 -11.95
C ALA A 69 -21.05 3.38 -13.48
N SER A 70 -20.25 4.21 -14.15
CA SER A 70 -20.06 4.17 -15.59
C SER A 70 -19.05 3.10 -15.99
N GLU A 71 -19.37 2.33 -17.04
CA GLU A 71 -18.47 1.35 -17.67
C GLU A 71 -17.14 1.97 -18.13
N VAL A 72 -17.16 3.27 -18.45
CA VAL A 72 -15.96 4.04 -18.83
C VAL A 72 -14.90 4.00 -17.71
N SER A 73 -15.32 3.96 -16.44
CA SER A 73 -14.40 3.92 -15.30
C SER A 73 -13.55 2.64 -15.29
N VAL A 74 -14.12 1.51 -15.71
CA VAL A 74 -13.42 0.22 -15.82
C VAL A 74 -12.66 0.11 -17.14
N ALA A 75 -13.22 0.70 -18.21
CA ALA A 75 -12.67 0.59 -19.55
C ALA A 75 -11.42 1.47 -19.81
N LEU A 76 -11.23 2.54 -19.02
CA LEU A 76 -10.07 3.43 -19.10
C LEU A 76 -8.93 2.94 -18.20
N ALA A 77 -7.71 2.92 -18.74
CA ALA A 77 -6.52 2.56 -17.99
C ALA A 77 -6.11 3.67 -17.01
N SER A 78 -5.68 3.28 -15.82
CA SER A 78 -5.13 4.21 -14.83
C SER A 78 -3.92 4.97 -15.39
N ARG A 79 -3.77 6.23 -14.98
CA ARG A 79 -2.58 7.04 -15.27
C ARG A 79 -1.62 7.15 -14.09
N THR A 80 -1.87 6.44 -13.01
CA THR A 80 -1.11 6.46 -11.75
C THR A 80 -0.31 5.17 -11.53
N GLY A 81 -0.37 4.23 -12.48
CA GLY A 81 0.27 2.91 -12.41
C GLY A 81 -0.62 1.81 -11.85
N ARG A 82 -1.93 2.07 -11.67
CA ARG A 82 -2.92 1.06 -11.25
C ARG A 82 -3.54 0.36 -12.44
N GLU A 83 -4.48 -0.54 -12.18
CA GLU A 83 -5.15 -1.33 -13.21
C GLU A 83 -6.12 -0.49 -14.04
N THR A 84 -7.11 0.15 -13.41
CA THR A 84 -8.15 0.93 -14.09
C THR A 84 -8.37 2.29 -13.46
N LEU A 85 -9.00 3.20 -14.21
CA LEU A 85 -9.43 4.51 -13.70
C LEU A 85 -10.44 4.37 -12.55
N GLY A 86 -11.23 3.29 -12.51
CA GLY A 86 -12.14 2.99 -11.41
C GLY A 86 -11.41 2.81 -10.07
N VAL A 87 -10.24 2.15 -10.06
CA VAL A 87 -9.42 2.02 -8.85
C VAL A 87 -8.86 3.38 -8.40
N ASP A 88 -8.56 4.27 -9.35
CA ASP A 88 -8.15 5.65 -9.04
C ASP A 88 -9.30 6.44 -8.40
N LEU A 89 -10.51 6.34 -8.95
CA LEU A 89 -11.72 6.97 -8.41
C LEU A 89 -12.04 6.51 -6.98
N MET A 90 -11.84 5.23 -6.68
CA MET A 90 -12.01 4.68 -5.31
C MET A 90 -11.02 5.29 -4.30
N VAL A 91 -9.81 5.64 -4.71
CA VAL A 91 -8.87 6.31 -3.80
C VAL A 91 -9.15 7.80 -3.69
N LEU A 92 -9.58 8.45 -4.77
CA LEU A 92 -10.10 9.81 -4.68
C LEU A 92 -11.27 9.88 -3.71
N ARG A 93 -12.14 8.86 -3.70
CA ARG A 93 -13.24 8.74 -2.75
C ARG A 93 -12.78 8.78 -1.31
N LEU A 94 -11.87 7.88 -0.97
CA LEU A 94 -11.39 7.75 0.39
C LEU A 94 -10.74 9.05 0.89
N ARG A 95 -10.08 9.80 0.00
CA ARG A 95 -9.48 11.10 0.35
C ARG A 95 -10.53 12.18 0.59
N VAL A 96 -11.54 12.27 -0.28
CA VAL A 96 -12.65 13.23 -0.10
C VAL A 96 -13.41 12.96 1.20
N GLU A 97 -13.69 11.69 1.51
CA GLU A 97 -14.36 11.29 2.78
C GLU A 97 -13.51 11.61 4.02
N LYS A 98 -12.17 11.49 3.92
CA LYS A 98 -11.23 11.87 4.99
C LYS A 98 -11.00 13.37 5.11
N GLY A 99 -11.56 14.19 4.23
CA GLY A 99 -11.28 15.62 4.16
C GLY A 99 -9.88 15.97 3.64
N ASP A 100 -9.14 14.99 3.10
CA ASP A 100 -7.80 15.15 2.53
C ASP A 100 -7.88 15.59 1.06
N PHE A 101 -8.45 16.77 0.84
CA PHE A 101 -8.61 17.34 -0.49
C PHE A 101 -8.64 18.87 -0.46
N GLU A 102 -8.15 19.50 -1.54
CA GLU A 102 -8.23 20.95 -1.69
C GLU A 102 -9.27 21.32 -2.76
N TYR A 103 -10.22 22.19 -2.41
CA TYR A 103 -11.31 22.63 -3.28
C TYR A 103 -10.82 23.08 -4.68
N LYS A 104 -9.71 23.82 -4.73
CA LYS A 104 -9.13 24.33 -5.98
C LYS A 104 -8.82 23.23 -7.01
N HIS A 105 -8.55 22.00 -6.57
CA HIS A 105 -8.26 20.88 -7.46
C HIS A 105 -9.52 20.36 -8.16
N PHE A 106 -10.68 20.42 -7.51
CA PHE A 106 -11.96 19.91 -8.01
C PHE A 106 -12.74 20.97 -8.80
N ARG A 107 -12.42 22.25 -8.61
CA ARG A 107 -13.06 23.38 -9.30
C ARG A 107 -13.07 23.24 -10.84
N PRO A 108 -11.98 22.85 -11.52
CA PRO A 108 -12.01 22.67 -12.98
C PRO A 108 -13.02 21.62 -13.44
N LEU A 109 -13.12 20.50 -12.72
CA LEU A 109 -14.10 19.44 -13.01
C LEU A 109 -15.53 19.93 -12.74
N SER A 110 -15.76 20.61 -11.62
CA SER A 110 -17.06 21.19 -11.28
C SER A 110 -17.56 22.14 -12.37
N GLN A 111 -16.70 23.05 -12.84
CA GLN A 111 -17.02 24.02 -13.89
C GLN A 111 -17.43 23.34 -15.20
N LEU A 112 -16.78 22.25 -15.59
CA LEU A 112 -17.15 21.49 -16.80
C LEU A 112 -18.54 20.86 -16.66
N VAL A 113 -18.83 20.26 -15.52
CA VAL A 113 -20.16 19.66 -15.25
C VAL A 113 -21.25 20.73 -15.22
N ILE A 114 -20.98 21.89 -14.61
CA ILE A 114 -21.90 23.04 -14.52
C ILE A 114 -22.22 23.63 -15.89
N LYS A 115 -21.19 23.75 -16.76
CA LYS A 115 -21.28 24.29 -18.12
C LYS A 115 -21.79 23.28 -19.15
N GLN A 116 -22.06 22.03 -18.74
CA GLN A 116 -22.47 20.95 -19.64
C GLN A 116 -21.44 20.71 -20.75
N ALA A 117 -20.17 20.64 -20.37
CA ALA A 117 -19.12 20.26 -21.31
C ALA A 117 -19.35 18.84 -21.85
N PRO A 118 -18.83 18.52 -23.04
CA PRO A 118 -18.83 17.16 -23.58
C PRO A 118 -18.26 16.14 -22.59
N ASP A 119 -18.81 14.92 -22.58
CA ASP A 119 -18.37 13.85 -21.66
C ASP A 119 -16.88 13.54 -21.80
N VAL A 120 -16.33 13.66 -23.01
CA VAL A 120 -14.89 13.52 -23.28
C VAL A 120 -14.06 14.52 -22.46
N ASP A 121 -14.51 15.77 -22.35
CA ASP A 121 -13.82 16.80 -21.58
C ASP A 121 -13.97 16.57 -20.07
N ILE A 122 -15.13 16.07 -19.63
CA ILE A 122 -15.37 15.68 -18.25
C ILE A 122 -14.44 14.54 -17.86
N TRP A 123 -14.35 13.47 -18.65
CA TRP A 123 -13.46 12.35 -18.41
C TRP A 123 -11.97 12.75 -18.49
N ALA A 124 -11.59 13.61 -19.44
CA ALA A 124 -10.23 14.15 -19.50
C ALA A 124 -9.88 14.95 -18.23
N ALA A 125 -10.83 15.70 -17.68
CA ALA A 125 -10.66 16.42 -16.42
C ALA A 125 -10.59 15.47 -15.22
N VAL A 126 -11.36 14.39 -15.19
CA VAL A 126 -11.26 13.33 -14.18
C VAL A 126 -9.87 12.69 -14.18
N VAL A 127 -9.36 12.32 -15.35
CA VAL A 127 -8.01 11.77 -15.49
C VAL A 127 -6.95 12.77 -15.04
N ALA A 128 -7.10 14.05 -15.39
CA ALA A 128 -6.19 15.10 -14.93
C ALA A 128 -6.24 15.29 -13.40
N LEU A 129 -7.43 15.23 -12.80
CA LEU A 129 -7.64 15.33 -11.36
C LEU A 129 -6.97 14.17 -10.61
N VAL A 130 -7.17 12.94 -11.08
CA VAL A 130 -6.53 11.73 -10.54
C VAL A 130 -5.01 11.88 -10.57
N ARG A 131 -4.44 12.31 -11.71
CA ARG A 131 -2.99 12.52 -11.83
C ARG A 131 -2.51 13.61 -10.89
N LEU A 132 -3.21 14.74 -10.85
CA LEU A 132 -2.87 15.87 -9.99
C LEU A 132 -2.85 15.43 -8.52
N ILE A 133 -3.89 14.76 -8.04
CA ILE A 133 -3.96 14.32 -6.63
C ILE A 133 -2.91 13.24 -6.34
N SER A 134 -2.59 12.39 -7.31
CA SER A 134 -1.54 11.37 -7.16
C SER A 134 -0.13 11.95 -7.14
N HIS A 135 0.11 13.11 -7.79
CA HIS A 135 1.42 13.76 -7.86
C HIS A 135 1.59 14.93 -6.87
N SER A 136 0.51 15.63 -6.49
CA SER A 136 0.52 16.74 -5.53
C SER A 136 0.68 16.29 -4.09
N THR A 137 0.48 15.00 -3.84
CA THR A 137 1.07 14.36 -2.67
C THR A 137 2.36 13.72 -3.17
N PRO A 138 3.55 13.93 -2.54
CA PRO A 138 4.42 12.77 -2.42
C PRO A 138 3.49 11.68 -1.92
N PRO A 139 3.48 10.47 -2.54
CA PRO A 139 2.53 9.43 -2.13
C PRO A 139 2.46 9.54 -0.63
N PRO A 140 1.27 9.73 0.01
CA PRO A 140 1.24 9.58 1.44
C PRO A 140 1.99 8.29 1.59
N SER A 141 3.18 8.36 2.20
CA SER A 141 3.81 7.17 2.71
C SER A 141 2.63 6.67 3.49
N LEU A 142 1.92 5.67 2.96
CA LEU A 142 0.88 5.00 3.69
C LEU A 142 1.61 4.83 5.00
N PRO A 143 1.25 5.52 6.10
CA PRO A 143 1.85 5.17 7.37
C PRO A 143 1.58 3.68 7.35
N PRO A 144 2.66 2.86 7.26
CA PRO A 144 2.58 1.52 6.70
C PRO A 144 1.29 0.95 7.23
N SER A 145 0.35 0.45 6.42
CA SER A 145 -0.98 0.05 6.94
C SER A 145 -0.91 -1.18 7.86
N PHE A 146 0.25 -1.38 8.47
CA PHE A 146 0.40 -1.85 9.80
C PHE A 146 0.30 -0.62 10.71
N GLU A 147 -0.74 -0.54 11.54
CA GLU A 147 -0.44 -0.19 12.93
C GLU A 147 0.60 -1.20 13.45
N THR A 148 1.84 -1.11 12.99
CA THR A 148 2.99 -1.53 13.74
C THR A 148 3.12 -0.42 14.75
N SER A 149 2.41 -0.60 15.86
CA SER A 149 2.72 -0.04 17.16
C SER A 149 4.11 -0.49 17.64
N ILE A 150 5.06 -0.68 16.72
CA ILE A 150 6.41 -1.10 17.02
C ILE A 150 7.22 0.17 16.90
N THR A 151 7.23 0.89 18.02
CA THR A 151 7.98 2.11 18.30
C THR A 151 9.51 1.93 18.10
N TYR A 152 9.98 0.72 17.78
CA TYR A 152 11.39 0.39 17.63
C TYR A 152 11.65 -0.63 16.52
N THR A 153 12.21 -0.18 15.40
CA THR A 153 12.67 -1.09 14.34
C THR A 153 14.00 -1.73 14.77
N SER A 154 14.06 -3.06 14.82
CA SER A 154 15.31 -3.79 15.09
C SER A 154 16.37 -3.55 14.01
N ALA A 155 15.94 -3.11 12.81
CA ALA A 155 16.76 -2.78 11.66
C ALA A 155 17.79 -1.66 11.90
N SER A 156 17.59 -0.81 12.91
CA SER A 156 18.51 0.29 13.25
C SER A 156 19.73 -0.14 14.08
N GLN A 157 19.71 -1.34 14.68
CA GLN A 157 20.78 -1.80 15.58
C GLN A 157 21.94 -2.43 14.80
N GLN A 158 23.17 -1.95 15.04
CA GLN A 158 24.39 -2.47 14.40
C GLN A 158 25.43 -2.92 15.43
N GLY A 159 26.21 -3.94 15.08
CA GLY A 159 27.38 -4.37 15.85
C GLY A 159 27.06 -4.98 17.22
N SER A 160 27.85 -4.65 18.24
CA SER A 160 27.82 -5.26 19.59
C SER A 160 26.56 -4.94 20.40
N GLU A 161 25.72 -4.02 19.94
CA GLU A 161 24.43 -3.70 20.56
C GLU A 161 23.41 -4.84 20.43
N GLN A 162 23.62 -5.70 19.43
CA GLN A 162 22.80 -6.86 19.10
C GLN A 162 23.02 -8.03 20.06
N THR A 163 22.50 -7.94 21.28
CA THR A 163 22.42 -9.11 22.17
C THR A 163 21.12 -9.87 21.94
N ARG A 164 21.17 -11.21 21.80
CA ARG A 164 20.00 -12.09 21.64
C ARG A 164 18.86 -11.76 22.62
N ARG A 165 19.19 -11.42 23.87
CA ARG A 165 18.20 -11.04 24.91
C ARG A 165 17.43 -9.76 24.56
N LYS A 166 18.08 -8.76 23.98
CA LYS A 166 17.47 -7.48 23.58
C LYS A 166 16.67 -7.62 22.29
N ILE A 167 17.27 -8.26 21.28
CA ILE A 167 16.66 -8.44 19.95
C ILE A 167 15.44 -9.34 20.00
N LYS A 168 15.47 -10.41 20.80
CA LYS A 168 14.39 -11.40 20.81
C LYS A 168 13.04 -10.78 21.17
N HIS A 169 13.00 -9.89 22.16
CA HIS A 169 11.75 -9.22 22.54
C HIS A 169 11.27 -8.28 21.43
N TRP A 170 12.19 -7.51 20.84
CA TRP A 170 11.86 -6.45 19.89
C TRP A 170 11.46 -7.01 18.53
N VAL A 171 12.21 -7.99 18.01
CA VAL A 171 11.82 -8.74 16.81
C VAL A 171 10.51 -9.48 17.04
N PHE A 172 10.29 -10.02 18.24
CA PHE A 172 9.04 -10.68 18.55
C PHE A 172 7.86 -9.71 18.52
N GLU A 173 7.98 -8.54 19.15
CA GLU A 173 6.99 -7.45 19.08
C GLU A 173 6.79 -6.98 17.64
N GLU A 174 7.87 -6.88 16.86
CA GLU A 174 7.87 -6.46 15.44
C GLU A 174 7.03 -7.40 14.57
N ILE A 175 7.15 -8.71 14.79
CA ILE A 175 6.51 -9.70 13.93
C ILE A 175 5.23 -10.28 14.52
N CYS A 176 4.91 -10.11 15.81
CA CYS A 176 3.81 -10.83 16.46
C CYS A 176 2.44 -10.47 15.89
N HIS A 177 2.27 -9.27 15.34
CA HIS A 177 1.03 -8.81 14.72
C HIS A 177 0.88 -9.23 13.26
N CYS A 178 1.95 -9.69 12.61
CA CYS A 178 1.97 -10.10 11.21
C CYS A 178 2.44 -11.56 11.00
N THR A 179 2.65 -12.31 12.09
CA THR A 179 2.95 -13.75 12.05
C THR A 179 1.84 -14.57 12.67
N HIS A 180 1.26 -15.46 11.86
CA HIS A 180 0.33 -16.46 12.36
C HIS A 180 1.11 -17.57 13.08
N ARG A 181 0.77 -17.81 14.35
CA ARG A 181 1.36 -18.91 15.14
C ARG A 181 0.58 -20.20 14.91
N ALA A 182 1.30 -21.32 14.90
CA ALA A 182 0.72 -22.66 14.83
C ALA A 182 -0.29 -22.84 13.67
N VAL A 183 0.04 -22.29 12.49
CA VAL A 183 -0.76 -22.46 11.28
C VAL A 183 -0.88 -23.94 10.97
N GLU A 184 -2.09 -24.46 11.10
CA GLU A 184 -2.40 -25.85 10.81
C GLU A 184 -2.06 -26.17 9.34
N GLY A 185 -1.42 -27.32 9.11
CA GLY A 185 -1.01 -27.74 7.77
C GLY A 185 0.26 -27.07 7.24
N PHE A 186 0.90 -26.14 7.97
CA PHE A 186 2.12 -25.48 7.48
C PHE A 186 3.29 -26.44 7.33
N HIS A 187 3.49 -27.34 8.30
CA HIS A 187 4.60 -28.30 8.24
C HIS A 187 4.38 -29.30 7.10
N GLU A 188 3.16 -29.81 7.01
CA GLU A 188 2.69 -30.77 6.02
C GLU A 188 2.84 -30.19 4.61
N LYS A 189 2.41 -28.94 4.42
CA LYS A 189 2.45 -28.24 3.12
C LYS A 189 3.86 -27.99 2.60
N TYR A 190 4.79 -27.60 3.46
CA TYR A 190 6.12 -27.14 3.01
C TYR A 190 7.25 -28.13 3.27
N PHE A 191 7.10 -29.04 4.24
CA PHE A 191 8.18 -29.92 4.68
C PHE A 191 7.86 -31.40 4.50
N GLU A 192 6.59 -31.82 4.45
CA GLU A 192 6.19 -33.22 4.24
C GLU A 192 5.69 -33.49 2.82
N GLY A 193 5.64 -34.76 2.39
CA GLY A 193 5.13 -35.15 1.05
C GLY A 193 6.00 -34.76 -0.16
N HIS A 194 7.02 -33.92 0.02
CA HIS A 194 7.90 -33.47 -1.05
C HIS A 194 9.05 -34.45 -1.28
N LYS A 195 9.49 -34.65 -2.54
CA LYS A 195 10.72 -35.38 -2.85
C LYS A 195 11.94 -34.48 -2.62
N TRP A 196 12.46 -34.50 -1.40
CA TRP A 196 13.68 -33.76 -1.07
C TRP A 196 14.89 -34.38 -1.76
N ASN A 197 15.76 -33.54 -2.34
CA ASN A 197 17.04 -34.03 -2.83
C ASN A 197 17.91 -34.54 -1.66
N ARG A 198 18.85 -35.45 -1.96
CA ARG A 198 19.67 -36.16 -0.95
C ARG A 198 20.50 -35.23 -0.07
N ARG A 199 20.77 -34.00 -0.52
CA ARG A 199 21.49 -32.97 0.23
C ARG A 199 20.57 -32.26 1.22
N ALA A 200 19.43 -31.75 0.76
CA ALA A 200 18.42 -31.12 1.58
C ALA A 200 17.93 -32.08 2.69
N LYS A 201 17.69 -33.35 2.36
CA LYS A 201 17.27 -34.36 3.34
C LYS A 201 18.29 -34.53 4.48
N ARG A 202 19.60 -34.55 4.17
CA ARG A 202 20.66 -34.65 5.19
C ARG A 202 20.79 -33.40 6.05
N ILE A 203 20.64 -32.21 5.46
CA ILE A 203 20.63 -30.94 6.20
C ILE A 203 19.45 -30.91 7.17
N TRP A 204 18.25 -31.29 6.70
CA TRP A 204 17.06 -31.37 7.55
C TRP A 204 17.23 -32.33 8.72
N GLN A 205 17.72 -33.55 8.48
CA GLN A 205 17.95 -34.49 9.59
C GLN A 205 18.98 -33.97 10.59
N SER A 206 20.03 -33.30 10.11
CA SER A 206 21.05 -32.69 10.98
C SER A 206 20.48 -31.52 11.79
N ALA A 207 19.56 -30.74 11.23
CA ALA A 207 18.86 -29.68 11.93
C ALA A 207 17.84 -30.25 12.92
N LYS A 208 16.97 -31.17 12.49
CA LYS A 208 15.93 -31.80 13.32
C LYS A 208 16.50 -32.44 14.58
N GLY A 209 17.68 -33.07 14.51
CA GLY A 209 18.36 -33.61 15.69
C GLY A 209 18.80 -32.58 16.75
N ARG A 210 18.70 -31.28 16.45
CA ARG A 210 18.97 -30.16 17.37
C ARG A 210 17.69 -29.54 17.95
N TYR A 211 16.52 -30.07 17.58
CA TYR A 211 15.24 -29.69 18.15
C TYR A 211 14.85 -30.71 19.23
N SER A 212 14.51 -30.22 20.42
CA SER A 212 13.99 -31.06 21.50
C SER A 212 12.47 -31.08 21.41
N ASP A 213 11.91 -32.26 21.15
CA ASP A 213 10.45 -32.47 21.13
C ASP A 213 9.82 -32.32 22.53
N THR A 214 10.60 -32.55 23.59
CA THR A 214 10.19 -32.39 25.00
C THR A 214 10.14 -30.92 25.40
N ASP A 215 11.22 -30.17 25.12
CA ASP A 215 11.32 -28.75 25.50
C ASP A 215 10.63 -27.81 24.48
N LYS A 216 10.15 -28.35 23.35
CA LYS A 216 9.62 -27.61 22.20
C LYS A 216 10.54 -26.46 21.76
N ARG A 217 11.87 -26.69 21.79
CA ARG A 217 12.87 -25.67 21.47
C ARG A 217 14.13 -26.24 20.81
N TRP A 218 14.84 -25.37 20.12
CA TRP A 218 16.17 -25.65 19.59
C TRP A 218 17.23 -25.58 20.70
N THR A 219 18.02 -26.64 20.86
CA THR A 219 18.93 -26.82 22.00
C THR A 219 20.37 -26.40 21.70
N GLN A 220 20.77 -26.32 20.43
CA GLN A 220 22.15 -26.01 19.99
C GLN A 220 22.25 -24.67 19.25
N LEU A 221 21.39 -23.71 19.57
CA LEU A 221 21.54 -22.36 19.04
C LEU A 221 22.68 -21.63 19.77
N PRO A 222 23.51 -20.85 19.04
CA PRO A 222 24.56 -20.05 19.66
C PRO A 222 24.02 -19.13 20.75
N ALA A 223 24.84 -18.94 21.78
CA ALA A 223 24.51 -18.04 22.88
C ALA A 223 24.61 -16.57 22.43
N ALA A 224 25.64 -16.23 21.63
CA ALA A 224 25.77 -14.93 21.01
C ALA A 224 25.20 -14.96 19.58
N ALA A 225 24.48 -13.91 19.21
CA ALA A 225 23.92 -13.76 17.86
C ALA A 225 24.93 -13.10 16.90
N THR A 226 26.23 -13.28 17.14
CA THR A 226 27.25 -12.70 16.26
C THR A 226 27.21 -13.40 14.90
N GLU A 227 27.43 -12.65 13.83
CA GLU A 227 27.49 -13.18 12.46
C GLU A 227 28.38 -14.42 12.40
N ASP A 228 29.55 -14.32 13.03
CA ASP A 228 30.55 -15.36 13.17
C ASP A 228 30.02 -16.68 13.76
N GLU A 229 29.25 -16.63 14.85
CA GLU A 229 28.68 -17.82 15.48
C GLU A 229 27.53 -18.42 14.66
N VAL A 230 26.71 -17.58 14.06
CA VAL A 230 25.58 -18.01 13.21
C VAL A 230 26.08 -18.63 11.91
N VAL A 231 27.08 -18.02 11.27
CA VAL A 231 27.73 -18.54 10.06
C VAL A 231 28.43 -19.86 10.38
N ARG A 232 29.10 -19.99 11.53
CA ARG A 232 29.67 -21.27 11.98
C ARG A 232 28.60 -22.35 12.15
N LEU A 233 27.45 -22.03 12.75
CA LEU A 233 26.34 -22.97 12.91
C LEU A 233 25.78 -23.43 11.56
N ALA A 234 25.52 -22.49 10.65
CA ALA A 234 25.04 -22.78 9.30
C ALA A 234 26.07 -23.61 8.51
N ALA A 235 27.35 -23.30 8.67
CA ALA A 235 28.44 -24.09 8.12
C ALA A 235 28.47 -25.51 8.70
N GLN A 236 28.22 -25.73 9.99
CA GLN A 236 28.15 -27.10 10.54
C GLN A 236 26.97 -27.90 9.99
N LEU A 237 25.80 -27.26 9.84
CA LEU A 237 24.60 -27.88 9.28
C LEU A 237 24.80 -28.29 7.81
N THR A 238 25.62 -27.54 7.08
CA THR A 238 25.87 -27.75 5.64
C THR A 238 27.16 -28.52 5.34
N ALA A 239 28.20 -28.44 6.18
CA ALA A 239 29.48 -29.13 6.02
C ALA A 239 29.34 -30.65 6.12
N ARG A 240 28.38 -31.16 6.90
CA ARG A 240 28.03 -32.60 6.89
C ARG A 240 27.44 -33.10 5.57
N THR A 241 27.15 -32.19 4.63
CA THR A 241 26.69 -32.55 3.28
C THR A 241 27.67 -32.34 2.15
N ILE A 242 28.71 -31.54 2.36
CA ILE A 242 29.77 -31.28 1.39
C ILE A 242 31.03 -31.94 1.94
N GLY A 243 31.42 -33.09 1.38
CA GLY A 243 32.73 -33.67 1.71
C GLY A 243 33.82 -32.60 1.57
N ASN A 244 34.54 -32.36 2.67
CA ASN A 244 35.77 -31.58 2.80
C ASN A 244 36.14 -30.69 1.59
N ARG A 245 35.55 -29.49 1.49
CA ARG A 245 36.12 -28.41 0.65
C ARG A 245 36.13 -27.03 1.30
N THR A 246 35.71 -26.89 2.56
CA THR A 246 35.58 -25.58 3.24
C THR A 246 36.78 -25.15 4.09
N SER A 247 37.83 -25.96 4.22
CA SER A 247 39.03 -25.55 4.99
C SER A 247 39.86 -24.44 4.32
N ARG A 248 39.56 -24.02 3.07
CA ARG A 248 40.35 -22.99 2.37
C ARG A 248 39.84 -21.56 2.50
N ILE A 249 38.59 -21.33 2.92
CA ILE A 249 38.00 -19.97 2.91
C ILE A 249 38.21 -19.26 4.26
N LEU A 250 38.24 -19.99 5.38
CA LEU A 250 38.45 -19.41 6.71
C LEU A 250 39.90 -18.93 6.96
N HIS A 251 40.90 -19.43 6.22
CA HIS A 251 42.28 -18.98 6.40
C HIS A 251 42.64 -17.69 5.67
N LYS A 252 41.83 -17.22 4.71
CA LYS A 252 42.12 -15.97 3.98
C LYS A 252 41.62 -14.70 4.68
N ARG A 253 40.66 -14.80 5.62
CA ARG A 253 40.14 -13.64 6.37
C ARG A 253 40.90 -13.31 7.66
N ARG A 254 41.93 -14.08 8.03
CA ARG A 254 42.78 -13.81 9.21
C ARG A 254 44.11 -13.13 8.89
N ARG A 255 44.36 -12.77 7.64
CA ARG A 255 45.54 -12.01 7.21
C ARG A 255 45.11 -10.92 6.23
N GLN A 256 44.43 -9.91 6.74
CA GLN A 256 44.38 -8.54 6.21
C GLN A 256 43.93 -7.65 7.36
#